data_AF-A0A933CSF8-F1
#
_entry.id   AF-A0A933CSF8-F1
#
_cell.length_a   1.000
_cell.length_b   1.000
_cell.length_c   1.000
_cell.angle_alpha   90.00
_cell.angle_beta   90.00
_cell.angle_gamma   90.00
#
_symmetry.space_group_name_H-M   'P 1'
#
loop_
_entity.id
_entity.type
_entity.pdbx_description
1 polymer ?
#
loop_
_entity_poly.entity_id
_entity_poly.type
_entity_poly.pdbx_seq_one_letter_code
_entity_poly.pdbx_strand_id
1 'polypeptide(L)'
;SYVDRPALTYLVLAAAKTELTPYTWWFLFVGRVPYKGFFSEEAAKAEADSLANRGYDTLIRMSPAFSTLGWFNDPLLTHLLKYDKVTLADVIFHELFHNTLYISGAGNFNESLANFIGSRAAIAFFRDRHGEGSPEYQAAVQVWKDKLEFSAFIAELAASLKELYGKDLPEEEKLRLREEIFARSQEEWSARIAGRAGHSFRGFGQQKINNAVVLHYLLYYKELDLFESLYQKQEKDLMRVVELARNVTKKSGDPFEAIRQAVREIPPTTADTLGPAGQS
;
A
#
# COMPACT_ATOMS: atom_id res chain seq x y z
N SER A 1 -2.26 26.20 20.75
CA SER A 1 -3.16 25.38 19.92
C SER A 1 -2.30 24.48 19.06
N TYR A 2 -2.43 23.15 19.17
CA TYR A 2 -1.60 22.16 18.45
C TYR A 2 -2.09 21.87 17.02
N VAL A 3 -3.03 22.68 16.50
CA VAL A 3 -3.85 22.34 15.32
C VAL A 3 -3.40 23.06 14.03
N ASP A 4 -2.42 23.98 14.09
CA ASP A 4 -1.99 24.81 12.94
C ASP A 4 -0.65 24.38 12.30
N ARG A 5 -0.13 23.19 12.59
CA ARG A 5 1.11 22.70 11.96
C ARG A 5 0.84 21.96 10.64
N PRO A 6 1.68 22.16 9.59
CA PRO A 6 1.51 21.48 8.30
C PRO A 6 1.73 19.96 8.35
N ALA A 7 2.43 19.43 9.36
CA ALA A 7 2.43 18.01 9.73
C ALA A 7 2.08 17.84 11.21
N LEU A 8 1.19 16.87 11.49
CA LEU A 8 0.90 16.45 12.87
C LEU A 8 1.88 15.39 13.35
N THR A 9 2.40 14.53 12.47
CA THR A 9 3.41 13.53 12.82
C THR A 9 4.41 13.26 11.68
N TYR A 10 5.61 12.83 12.07
CA TYR A 10 6.67 12.35 11.20
C TYR A 10 6.87 10.86 11.48
N LEU A 11 6.82 10.04 10.42
CA LEU A 11 7.03 8.60 10.51
C LEU A 11 8.44 8.27 10.06
N VAL A 12 9.17 7.52 10.89
CA VAL A 12 10.47 6.95 10.54
C VAL A 12 10.27 5.49 10.21
N LEU A 13 10.77 5.09 9.04
CA LEU A 13 10.91 3.71 8.60
C LEU A 13 12.38 3.41 8.38
N ALA A 14 12.78 2.17 8.63
CA ALA A 14 14.13 1.72 8.35
C ALA A 14 14.15 0.28 7.83
N ALA A 15 15.19 -0.06 7.06
CA ALA A 15 15.32 -1.35 6.40
C ALA A 15 16.79 -1.77 6.32
N ALA A 16 17.05 -3.08 6.33
CA ALA A 16 18.38 -3.59 6.00
C ALA A 16 18.78 -3.17 4.57
N LYS A 17 20.06 -2.92 4.33
CA LYS A 17 20.53 -2.44 3.01
C LYS A 17 20.60 -3.53 1.94
N THR A 18 20.79 -4.78 2.34
CA THR A 18 20.95 -5.94 1.46
C THR A 18 19.87 -7.00 1.69
N GLU A 19 18.74 -6.60 2.28
CA GLU A 19 17.57 -7.45 2.48
C GLU A 19 16.31 -6.57 2.52
N LEU A 20 15.20 -7.05 1.95
CA LEU A 20 13.90 -6.38 2.09
C LEU A 20 13.22 -6.75 3.42
N THR A 21 13.91 -6.46 4.52
CA THR A 21 13.44 -6.71 5.88
C THR A 21 13.36 -5.39 6.66
N PRO A 22 12.18 -5.01 7.18
CA PRO A 22 12.03 -3.77 7.92
C PRO A 22 12.70 -3.87 9.30
N TYR A 23 13.31 -2.78 9.73
CA TYR A 23 13.55 -2.57 11.15
C TYR A 23 12.21 -2.41 11.86
N THR A 24 12.06 -3.07 13.00
CA THR A 24 10.81 -3.01 13.78
C THR A 24 11.04 -2.47 15.17
N TRP A 25 10.08 -1.69 15.64
CA TRP A 25 10.01 -1.24 17.03
C TRP A 25 9.02 -2.11 17.78
N TRP A 26 9.35 -2.47 19.01
CA TRP A 26 8.45 -3.22 19.88
C TRP A 26 7.70 -2.27 20.80
N PHE A 27 6.38 -2.40 20.84
CA PHE A 27 5.50 -1.66 21.73
C PHE A 27 4.67 -2.63 22.56
N LEU A 28 4.51 -2.33 23.85
CA LEU A 28 3.68 -3.12 24.76
C LEU A 28 2.24 -3.16 24.21
N PHE A 29 1.63 -4.36 24.17
CA PHE A 29 0.30 -4.68 23.59
C PHE A 29 0.19 -4.73 22.06
N VAL A 30 1.00 -3.96 21.33
CA VAL A 30 0.94 -3.83 19.86
C VAL A 30 1.90 -4.82 19.17
N GLY A 31 3.03 -5.14 19.82
CA GLY A 31 4.05 -6.01 19.25
C GLY A 31 5.05 -5.27 18.37
N ARG A 32 5.54 -5.91 17.31
CA ARG A 32 6.54 -5.35 16.38
C ARG A 32 5.86 -4.56 15.27
N VAL A 33 6.24 -3.29 15.12
CA VAL A 33 5.70 -2.36 14.12
C VAL A 33 6.82 -1.88 13.20
N PRO A 34 6.63 -1.83 11.86
CA PRO A 34 7.69 -1.48 10.90
C PRO A 34 7.92 0.04 10.71
N TYR A 35 7.40 0.87 11.62
CA TYR A 35 7.60 2.32 11.64
C TYR A 35 7.45 2.88 13.06
N LYS A 36 7.94 4.10 13.28
CA LYS A 36 7.77 4.85 14.53
C LYS A 36 7.38 6.29 14.25
N GLY A 37 6.34 6.78 14.93
CA GLY A 37 5.85 8.16 14.80
C GLY A 37 6.51 9.12 15.79
N PHE A 38 6.67 10.38 15.36
CA PHE A 38 7.27 11.49 16.11
C PHE A 38 6.45 12.77 15.91
N PHE A 39 6.35 13.60 16.94
CA PHE A 39 5.67 14.91 16.88
C PHE A 39 6.59 16.08 16.51
N SER A 40 7.91 15.83 16.44
CA SER A 40 8.95 16.79 16.07
C SER A 40 9.74 16.22 14.90
N GLU A 41 10.01 17.07 13.91
CA GLU A 41 10.84 16.72 12.76
C GLU A 41 12.26 16.42 13.19
N GLU A 42 12.78 17.20 14.13
CA GLU A 42 14.12 17.07 14.69
C GLU A 42 14.28 15.72 15.38
N ALA A 43 13.26 15.27 16.12
CA ALA A 43 13.26 13.96 16.76
C ALA A 43 13.20 12.81 15.75
N ALA A 44 12.37 12.94 14.70
CA ALA A 44 12.33 11.96 13.61
C ALA A 44 13.66 11.87 12.87
N LYS A 45 14.29 13.02 12.60
CA LYS A 45 15.60 13.11 11.97
C LYS A 45 16.69 12.49 12.83
N ALA A 46 16.71 12.76 14.12
CA ALA A 46 17.67 12.16 15.04
C ALA A 46 17.56 10.62 15.08
N GLU A 47 16.34 10.07 15.07
CA GLU A 47 16.14 8.60 14.99
C GLU A 47 16.59 8.05 13.64
N ALA A 48 16.21 8.69 12.52
CA ALA A 48 16.63 8.27 11.19
C ALA A 48 18.17 8.30 11.03
N ASP A 49 18.83 9.37 11.48
CA ASP A 49 20.28 9.49 11.44
C ASP A 49 20.95 8.44 12.33
N SER A 50 20.38 8.14 13.51
CA SER A 50 20.86 7.06 14.38
C SER A 50 20.78 5.69 13.69
N LEU A 51 19.68 5.38 13.00
CA LEU A 51 19.51 4.14 12.25
C LEU A 51 20.41 4.09 11.01
N ALA A 52 20.58 5.19 10.30
CA ALA A 52 21.50 5.30 9.18
C ALA A 52 22.95 5.02 9.60
N ASN A 53 23.37 5.57 10.75
CA ASN A 53 24.70 5.31 11.34
C ASN A 53 24.89 3.86 11.77
N ARG A 54 23.80 3.13 12.04
CA ARG A 54 23.80 1.69 12.30
C ARG A 54 23.75 0.84 11.03
N GLY A 55 23.82 1.47 9.85
CA GLY A 55 23.86 0.79 8.56
C GLY A 55 22.50 0.50 7.94
N TYR A 56 21.40 1.10 8.41
CA TYR A 56 20.08 0.94 7.80
C TYR A 56 19.83 1.95 6.68
N ASP A 57 19.01 1.57 5.70
CA ASP A 57 18.32 2.53 4.86
C ASP A 57 17.16 3.13 5.65
N THR A 58 16.93 4.44 5.55
CA THR A 58 15.88 5.14 6.31
C THR A 58 14.99 5.99 5.42
N LEU A 59 13.75 6.18 5.87
CA LEU A 59 12.77 7.07 5.27
C LEU A 59 12.07 7.86 6.37
N ILE A 60 11.99 9.18 6.21
CA ILE A 60 11.12 10.04 7.00
C ILE A 60 9.95 10.46 6.10
N ARG A 61 8.73 10.22 6.56
CA ARG A 61 7.52 10.65 5.86
C ARG A 61 6.71 11.56 6.77
N MET A 62 6.23 12.67 6.22
CA MET A 62 5.19 13.45 6.89
C MET A 62 3.87 12.67 6.80
N SER A 63 3.27 12.37 7.94
CA SER A 63 1.89 11.91 7.99
C SER A 63 1.02 13.10 8.38
N PRO A 64 0.12 13.54 7.50
CA PRO A 64 -0.79 14.61 7.85
C PRO A 64 -1.70 14.16 8.99
N ALA A 65 -2.13 12.90 9.04
CA ALA A 65 -2.90 12.37 10.15
C ALA A 65 -2.00 11.96 11.34
N PHE A 66 -2.46 12.24 12.56
CA PHE A 66 -2.23 11.33 13.69
C PHE A 66 -3.11 10.11 13.41
N SER A 67 -2.69 9.31 12.44
CA SER A 67 -3.21 7.97 12.25
C SER A 67 -2.11 7.11 12.83
N THR A 68 -2.41 6.39 13.89
CA THR A 68 -1.69 5.17 14.23
C THR A 68 -1.63 4.21 13.05
N LEU A 69 -2.34 4.46 11.94
CA LEU A 69 -2.29 3.73 10.68
C LEU A 69 -2.70 2.28 10.94
N GLY A 70 -3.88 2.14 11.55
CA GLY A 70 -4.53 0.86 11.83
C GLY A 70 -4.31 0.25 13.21
N TRP A 71 -3.78 0.96 14.22
CA TRP A 71 -3.48 0.35 15.54
C TRP A 71 -4.33 0.85 16.71
N PHE A 72 -4.98 2.01 16.57
CA PHE A 72 -5.95 2.57 17.52
C PHE A 72 -7.04 3.39 16.81
N ASN A 73 -8.12 3.66 17.53
CA ASN A 73 -9.21 4.55 17.12
C ASN A 73 -8.69 5.98 16.92
N ASP A 74 -8.26 6.31 15.70
CA ASP A 74 -7.84 7.66 15.39
C ASP A 74 -9.03 8.53 14.97
N PRO A 75 -9.27 9.68 15.63
CA PRO A 75 -10.32 10.59 15.21
C PRO A 75 -10.00 11.14 13.81
N LEU A 76 -11.03 11.24 12.96
CA LEU A 76 -10.93 11.97 11.69
C LEU A 76 -10.52 13.42 11.98
N LEU A 77 -9.27 13.76 11.68
CA LEU A 77 -8.72 15.08 11.99
C LEU A 77 -9.06 16.11 10.91
N THR A 78 -9.30 17.35 11.33
CA THR A 78 -9.79 18.47 10.50
C THR A 78 -8.93 18.76 9.26
N HIS A 79 -7.64 18.45 9.28
CA HIS A 79 -6.75 18.71 8.14
C HIS A 79 -6.90 17.70 7.00
N LEU A 80 -7.56 16.56 7.19
CA LEU A 80 -7.95 15.65 6.10
C LEU A 80 -8.84 16.37 5.07
N LEU A 81 -9.54 17.44 5.48
CA LEU A 81 -10.33 18.32 4.62
C LEU A 81 -9.49 19.10 3.59
N LYS A 82 -8.15 19.08 3.67
CA LYS A 82 -7.26 19.68 2.66
C LYS A 82 -7.08 18.78 1.43
N TYR A 83 -7.39 17.50 1.54
CA TYR A 83 -7.38 16.59 0.40
C TYR A 83 -8.51 16.90 -0.57
N ASP A 84 -8.33 16.53 -1.83
CA ASP A 84 -9.45 16.49 -2.77
C ASP A 84 -10.48 15.45 -2.29
N LYS A 85 -11.73 15.59 -2.75
CA LYS A 85 -12.85 14.77 -2.27
C LYS A 85 -12.61 13.26 -2.45
N VAL A 86 -11.92 12.87 -3.53
CA VAL A 86 -11.69 11.46 -3.86
C VAL A 86 -10.69 10.86 -2.89
N THR A 87 -9.55 11.53 -2.70
CA THR A 87 -8.55 11.11 -1.72
C THR A 87 -9.12 11.08 -0.30
N LEU A 88 -9.94 12.08 0.07
CA LEU A 88 -10.58 12.10 1.38
C LEU A 88 -11.53 10.92 1.59
N ALA A 89 -12.38 10.61 0.60
CA ALA A 89 -13.31 9.49 0.70
C ALA A 89 -12.58 8.15 0.82
N ASP A 90 -11.52 7.94 0.02
CA ASP A 90 -10.67 6.75 0.06
C ASP A 90 -10.08 6.55 1.47
N VAL A 91 -9.46 7.60 2.03
CA VAL A 91 -8.89 7.58 3.39
C VAL A 91 -9.95 7.30 4.45
N ILE A 92 -11.12 7.95 4.38
CA ILE A 92 -12.19 7.70 5.36
C ILE A 92 -12.61 6.23 5.34
N PHE A 93 -12.82 5.64 4.17
CA PHE A 93 -13.22 4.24 4.07
C PHE A 93 -12.11 3.27 4.47
N HIS A 94 -10.84 3.59 4.17
CA HIS A 94 -9.67 2.85 4.67
C HIS A 94 -9.65 2.78 6.19
N GLU A 95 -9.75 3.93 6.86
CA GLU A 95 -9.69 3.99 8.33
C GLU A 95 -10.94 3.37 8.98
N LEU A 96 -12.13 3.53 8.39
CA LEU A 96 -13.34 2.85 8.87
C LEU A 96 -13.22 1.32 8.73
N PHE A 97 -12.53 0.82 7.71
CA PHE A 97 -12.36 -0.62 7.51
C PHE A 97 -11.52 -1.28 8.60
N HIS A 98 -10.54 -0.58 9.17
CA HIS A 98 -9.74 -1.12 10.28
C HIS A 98 -10.59 -1.48 11.52
N ASN A 99 -11.76 -0.86 11.70
CA ASN A 99 -12.72 -1.25 12.74
C ASN A 99 -13.46 -2.57 12.43
N THR A 100 -13.31 -3.11 11.23
CA THR A 100 -14.07 -4.25 10.70
C THR A 100 -13.25 -5.53 10.62
N LEU A 101 -11.97 -5.43 10.28
CA LEU A 101 -11.03 -6.55 10.21
C LEU A 101 -9.60 -6.06 10.46
N TYR A 102 -8.94 -6.69 11.42
CA TYR A 102 -7.53 -6.46 11.71
C TYR A 102 -6.88 -7.77 12.15
N ILE A 103 -5.76 -8.15 11.53
CA ILE A 103 -5.04 -9.39 11.85
C ILE A 103 -3.71 -9.03 12.52
N SER A 104 -3.55 -9.44 13.77
CA SER A 104 -2.33 -9.16 14.52
C SER A 104 -1.09 -9.75 13.82
N GLY A 105 -0.05 -8.92 13.68
CA GLY A 105 1.21 -9.31 13.05
C GLY A 105 1.22 -9.32 11.51
N ALA A 106 0.08 -9.04 10.85
CA ALA A 106 -0.04 -9.07 9.40
C ALA A 106 -0.14 -7.65 8.78
N GLY A 107 0.77 -6.74 9.15
CA GLY A 107 0.71 -5.32 8.76
C GLY A 107 0.51 -5.07 7.26
N ASN A 108 1.30 -5.71 6.40
CA ASN A 108 1.16 -5.54 4.94
C ASN A 108 -0.22 -6.00 4.44
N PHE A 109 -0.80 -7.04 5.04
CA PHE A 109 -2.12 -7.52 4.65
C PHE A 109 -3.21 -6.54 5.09
N ASN A 110 -3.18 -6.11 6.35
CA ASN A 110 -4.16 -5.17 6.89
C ASN A 110 -4.18 -3.88 6.08
N GLU A 111 -3.02 -3.28 5.82
CA GLU A 111 -2.93 -2.02 5.07
C GLU A 111 -3.27 -2.20 3.58
N SER A 112 -2.84 -3.27 2.93
CA SER A 112 -3.16 -3.49 1.51
C SER A 112 -4.65 -3.80 1.30
N LEU A 113 -5.28 -4.56 2.21
CA LEU A 113 -6.72 -4.82 2.17
C LEU A 113 -7.52 -3.54 2.47
N ALA A 114 -7.13 -2.77 3.48
CA ALA A 114 -7.76 -1.49 3.80
C ALA A 114 -7.68 -0.50 2.61
N ASN A 115 -6.54 -0.45 1.92
CA ASN A 115 -6.34 0.40 0.75
C ASN A 115 -7.22 -0.04 -0.44
N PHE A 116 -7.37 -1.35 -0.65
CA PHE A 116 -8.31 -1.91 -1.62
C PHE A 116 -9.77 -1.54 -1.27
N ILE A 117 -10.20 -1.75 -0.02
CA ILE A 117 -11.55 -1.43 0.45
C ILE A 117 -11.83 0.07 0.33
N GLY A 118 -10.87 0.91 0.75
CA GLY A 118 -10.95 2.36 0.68
C GLY A 118 -11.23 2.86 -0.74
N SER A 119 -10.41 2.44 -1.70
CA SER A 119 -10.60 2.80 -3.11
C SER A 119 -11.91 2.28 -3.70
N ARG A 120 -12.29 1.01 -3.44
CA ARG A 120 -13.53 0.44 -3.98
C ARG A 120 -14.78 1.06 -3.36
N ALA A 121 -14.78 1.34 -2.07
CA ALA A 121 -15.85 2.04 -1.39
C ALA A 121 -15.98 3.50 -1.86
N ALA A 122 -14.86 4.20 -2.09
CA ALA A 122 -14.88 5.55 -2.67
C ALA A 122 -15.48 5.57 -4.08
N ILE A 123 -15.10 4.63 -4.94
CA ILE A 123 -15.70 4.47 -6.28
C ILE A 123 -17.21 4.25 -6.18
N ALA A 124 -17.66 3.32 -5.32
CA ALA A 124 -19.08 3.05 -5.12
C ALA A 124 -19.82 4.28 -4.58
N PHE A 125 -19.24 4.99 -3.61
CA PHE A 125 -19.81 6.20 -3.04
C PHE A 125 -20.06 7.29 -4.10
N PHE A 126 -19.07 7.61 -4.93
CA PHE A 126 -19.24 8.62 -5.98
C PHE A 126 -20.17 8.16 -7.10
N ARG A 127 -20.16 6.86 -7.44
CA ARG A 127 -21.14 6.28 -8.37
C ARG A 127 -22.56 6.48 -7.89
N ASP A 128 -22.84 6.10 -6.64
CA ASP A 128 -24.19 6.10 -6.10
C ASP A 128 -24.68 7.54 -5.83
N ARG A 129 -23.77 8.45 -5.47
CA ARG A 129 -24.11 9.84 -5.12
C ARG A 129 -24.21 10.78 -6.33
N HIS A 130 -23.43 10.54 -7.38
CA HIS A 130 -23.24 11.46 -8.51
C HIS A 130 -23.34 10.80 -9.89
N GLY A 131 -23.39 9.47 -9.97
CA GLY A 131 -23.42 8.71 -11.22
C GLY A 131 -22.05 8.51 -11.85
N GLU A 132 -21.96 7.54 -12.76
CA GLU A 132 -20.71 7.16 -13.44
C GLU A 132 -20.15 8.24 -14.37
N GLY A 133 -20.96 9.19 -14.81
CA GLY A 133 -20.52 10.33 -15.62
C GLY A 133 -19.84 11.46 -14.82
N SER A 134 -19.84 11.39 -13.48
CA SER A 134 -19.33 12.47 -12.65
C SER A 134 -17.79 12.56 -12.66
N PRO A 135 -17.21 13.78 -12.59
CA PRO A 135 -15.76 13.95 -12.47
C PRO A 135 -15.18 13.20 -11.27
N GLU A 136 -15.87 13.20 -10.12
CA GLU A 136 -15.41 12.52 -8.91
C GLU A 136 -15.38 10.99 -9.07
N TYR A 137 -16.38 10.38 -9.70
CA TYR A 137 -16.37 8.94 -9.98
C TYR A 137 -15.22 8.57 -10.92
N GLN A 138 -15.06 9.32 -12.02
CA GLN A 138 -14.00 9.04 -13.00
C GLN A 138 -12.61 9.21 -12.38
N ALA A 139 -12.42 10.23 -11.53
CA ALA A 139 -11.19 10.42 -10.77
C ALA A 139 -10.94 9.27 -9.79
N ALA A 140 -11.94 8.81 -9.04
CA ALA A 140 -11.81 7.66 -8.13
C ALA A 140 -11.42 6.37 -8.88
N VAL A 141 -12.03 6.12 -10.04
CA VAL A 141 -11.69 4.99 -10.90
C VAL A 141 -10.25 5.12 -11.43
N GLN A 142 -9.82 6.31 -11.83
CA GLN A 142 -8.47 6.52 -12.34
C GLN A 142 -7.42 6.35 -11.24
N VAL A 143 -7.64 6.89 -10.04
CA VAL A 143 -6.75 6.69 -8.89
C VAL A 143 -6.60 5.20 -8.56
N TRP A 144 -7.69 4.43 -8.59
CA TRP A 144 -7.60 2.98 -8.37
C TRP A 144 -6.78 2.26 -9.45
N LYS A 145 -6.96 2.64 -10.73
CA LYS A 145 -6.15 2.09 -11.83
C LYS A 145 -4.66 2.39 -11.64
N ASP A 146 -4.32 3.62 -11.26
CA ASP A 146 -2.93 4.02 -10.97
C ASP A 146 -2.35 3.19 -9.81
N LYS A 147 -3.14 2.92 -8.76
CA LYS A 147 -2.73 2.08 -7.62
C LYS A 147 -2.46 0.62 -8.04
N LEU A 148 -3.32 0.03 -8.88
CA LEU A 148 -3.13 -1.32 -9.42
C LEU A 148 -1.87 -1.40 -10.30
N GLU A 149 -1.68 -0.44 -11.19
CA GLU A 149 -0.49 -0.40 -12.06
C GLU A 149 0.80 -0.27 -11.24
N PHE A 150 0.81 0.63 -10.25
CA PHE A 150 1.97 0.80 -9.39
C PHE A 150 2.20 -0.39 -8.45
N SER A 151 1.13 -1.05 -7.96
CA SER A 151 1.23 -2.28 -7.17
C SER A 151 1.96 -3.39 -7.93
N ALA A 152 1.63 -3.59 -9.21
CA ALA A 152 2.33 -4.57 -10.04
C ALA A 152 3.81 -4.19 -10.23
N PHE A 153 4.07 -2.93 -10.57
CA PHE A 153 5.44 -2.42 -10.76
C PHE A 153 6.31 -2.56 -9.50
N ILE A 154 5.81 -2.16 -8.32
CA ILE A 154 6.61 -2.23 -7.09
C ILE A 154 6.88 -3.68 -6.67
N ALA A 155 5.98 -4.61 -6.99
CA ALA A 155 6.18 -6.03 -6.78
C ALA A 155 7.31 -6.60 -7.67
N GLU A 156 7.40 -6.18 -8.94
CA GLU A 156 8.49 -6.54 -9.86
C GLU A 156 9.85 -6.02 -9.36
N LEU A 157 9.91 -4.77 -8.91
CA LEU A 157 11.11 -4.20 -8.29
C LEU A 157 11.50 -4.99 -7.04
N ALA A 158 10.54 -5.29 -6.16
CA ALA A 158 10.79 -6.05 -4.96
C ALA A 158 11.31 -7.48 -5.24
N ALA A 159 10.78 -8.13 -6.28
CA ALA A 159 11.25 -9.44 -6.72
C ALA A 159 12.71 -9.38 -7.22
N SER A 160 13.04 -8.38 -8.03
CA SER A 160 14.41 -8.16 -8.54
C SER A 160 15.42 -7.95 -7.41
N LEU A 161 15.04 -7.17 -6.39
CA LEU A 161 15.87 -6.95 -5.20
C LEU A 161 16.04 -8.22 -4.38
N LYS A 162 14.95 -8.99 -4.16
CA LYS A 162 15.03 -10.28 -3.44
C LYS A 162 15.95 -11.26 -4.15
N GLU A 163 15.89 -11.34 -5.48
CA GLU A 163 16.79 -12.17 -6.26
C GLU A 163 18.24 -11.74 -6.07
N LEU A 164 18.54 -10.44 -6.19
CA LEU A 164 19.88 -9.91 -5.97
C LEU A 164 20.39 -10.24 -4.56
N TYR A 165 19.56 -10.02 -3.54
CA TYR A 165 19.93 -10.22 -2.14
C TYR A 165 20.14 -11.69 -1.78
N GLY A 166 19.46 -12.61 -2.48
CA GLY A 166 19.66 -14.05 -2.35
C GLY A 166 20.96 -14.58 -2.97
N LYS A 167 21.69 -13.77 -3.76
CA LYS A 167 22.97 -14.19 -4.36
C LYS A 167 24.10 -14.21 -3.34
N ASP A 168 25.05 -15.13 -3.52
CA ASP A 168 26.29 -15.18 -2.75
C ASP A 168 27.30 -14.17 -3.34
N LEU A 169 27.14 -12.91 -2.97
CA LEU A 169 27.97 -11.78 -3.39
C LEU A 169 28.41 -10.97 -2.16
N PRO A 170 29.61 -10.36 -2.19
CA PRO A 170 30.01 -9.40 -1.17
C PRO A 170 28.98 -8.27 -1.01
N GLU A 171 28.85 -7.75 0.21
CA GLU A 171 27.88 -6.68 0.51
C GLU A 171 28.04 -5.47 -0.41
N GLU A 172 29.27 -5.01 -0.63
CA GLU A 172 29.56 -3.87 -1.51
C GLU A 172 29.03 -4.08 -2.94
N GLU A 173 29.18 -5.29 -3.47
CA GLU A 173 28.69 -5.63 -4.81
C GLU A 173 27.15 -5.70 -4.85
N LYS A 174 26.52 -6.22 -3.79
CA LYS A 174 25.05 -6.17 -3.65
C LYS A 174 24.54 -4.73 -3.62
N LEU A 175 25.22 -3.83 -2.91
CA LEU A 175 24.83 -2.42 -2.86
C LEU A 175 25.02 -1.73 -4.20
N ARG A 176 26.13 -1.98 -4.90
CA ARG A 176 26.39 -1.45 -6.24
C ARG A 176 25.29 -1.87 -7.24
N LEU A 177 24.98 -3.18 -7.30
CA LEU A 177 23.94 -3.73 -8.17
C LEU A 177 22.53 -3.27 -7.77
N ARG A 178 22.29 -3.06 -6.47
CA ARG A 178 21.02 -2.51 -5.97
C ARG A 178 20.77 -1.11 -6.53
N GLU A 179 21.77 -0.23 -6.50
CA GLU A 179 21.62 1.13 -7.05
C GLU A 179 21.36 1.10 -8.57
N GLU A 180 21.93 0.14 -9.30
CA GLU A 180 21.60 -0.07 -10.73
C GLU A 180 20.15 -0.52 -10.94
N ILE A 181 19.65 -1.46 -10.14
CA ILE A 181 18.25 -1.89 -10.17
C ILE A 181 17.33 -0.70 -9.89
N PHE A 182 17.64 0.09 -8.86
CA PHE A 182 16.89 1.29 -8.53
C PHE A 182 16.84 2.29 -9.68
N ALA A 183 18.00 2.65 -10.24
CA ALA A 183 18.07 3.61 -11.34
C ALA A 183 17.26 3.13 -12.56
N ARG A 184 17.45 1.87 -12.98
CA ARG A 184 16.73 1.27 -14.11
C ARG A 184 15.22 1.27 -13.86
N SER A 185 14.76 0.83 -12.69
CA SER A 185 13.33 0.78 -12.39
C SER A 185 12.69 2.16 -12.31
N GLN A 186 13.40 3.19 -11.83
CA GLN A 186 12.90 4.57 -11.85
C GLN A 186 12.79 5.13 -13.27
N GLU A 187 13.75 4.80 -14.15
CA GLU A 187 13.70 5.17 -15.57
C GLU A 187 12.52 4.49 -16.28
N GLU A 188 12.38 3.16 -16.11
CA GLU A 188 11.26 2.39 -16.65
C GLU A 188 9.91 2.93 -16.19
N TRP A 189 9.77 3.23 -14.89
CA TRP A 189 8.55 3.81 -14.34
C TRP A 189 8.26 5.17 -14.95
N SER A 190 9.26 6.06 -14.98
CA SER A 190 9.11 7.42 -15.52
C SER A 190 8.72 7.41 -17.00
N ALA A 191 9.31 6.50 -17.78
CA ALA A 191 8.95 6.29 -19.18
C ALA A 191 7.51 5.77 -19.33
N ARG A 192 7.11 4.78 -18.51
CA ARG A 192 5.75 4.19 -18.50
C ARG A 192 4.65 5.23 -18.26
N ILE A 193 4.93 6.27 -17.47
CA ILE A 193 3.95 7.32 -17.14
C ILE A 193 4.25 8.69 -17.79
N ALA A 194 5.20 8.78 -18.72
CA ALA A 194 5.70 10.07 -19.23
C ALA A 194 4.59 11.00 -19.73
N GLY A 195 3.61 10.45 -20.47
CA GLY A 195 2.45 11.19 -21.00
C GLY A 195 1.29 11.42 -20.01
N ARG A 196 1.41 10.91 -18.77
CA ARG A 196 0.36 10.96 -17.74
C ARG A 196 0.79 11.85 -16.59
N ALA A 197 0.73 13.17 -16.80
CA ALA A 197 1.15 14.16 -15.81
C ALA A 197 0.40 14.04 -14.47
N GLY A 198 -0.87 13.63 -14.50
CA GLY A 198 -1.72 13.42 -13.32
C GLY A 198 -1.61 12.03 -12.67
N HIS A 199 -0.66 11.18 -13.07
CA HIS A 199 -0.53 9.84 -12.48
C HIS A 199 -0.14 9.91 -11.00
N SER A 200 -0.89 9.22 -10.15
CA SER A 200 -0.81 9.31 -8.68
C SER A 200 0.58 8.99 -8.10
N PHE A 201 1.35 8.14 -8.81
CA PHE A 201 2.69 7.68 -8.40
C PHE A 201 3.84 8.32 -9.19
N ARG A 202 3.62 9.49 -9.80
CA ARG A 202 4.69 10.20 -10.54
C ARG A 202 5.91 10.54 -9.67
N GLY A 203 5.70 10.84 -8.38
CA GLY A 203 6.79 11.14 -7.45
C GLY A 203 7.79 10.00 -7.25
N PHE A 204 7.44 8.74 -7.58
CA PHE A 204 8.35 7.61 -7.44
C PHE A 204 9.62 7.76 -8.29
N GLY A 205 9.49 8.24 -9.53
CA GLY A 205 10.63 8.46 -10.42
C GLY A 205 11.48 9.69 -10.07
N GLN A 206 11.03 10.53 -9.12
CA GLN A 206 11.64 11.82 -8.81
C GLN A 206 12.32 11.86 -7.43
N GLN A 207 11.98 10.91 -6.56
CA GLN A 207 12.55 10.82 -5.22
C GLN A 207 13.79 9.93 -5.19
N LYS A 208 14.64 10.12 -4.18
CA LYS A 208 15.67 9.14 -3.86
C LYS A 208 15.01 7.88 -3.29
N ILE A 209 15.33 6.71 -3.85
CA ILE A 209 14.80 5.44 -3.38
C ILE A 209 15.86 4.63 -2.62
N ASN A 210 15.39 3.78 -1.71
CA ASN A 210 16.17 2.84 -0.91
C ASN A 210 15.23 1.72 -0.41
N ASN A 211 15.74 0.76 0.37
CA ASN A 211 14.89 -0.35 0.84
C ASN A 211 13.75 0.09 1.76
N ALA A 212 13.92 1.15 2.56
CA ALA A 212 12.86 1.69 3.40
C ALA A 212 11.72 2.31 2.56
N VAL A 213 12.05 2.95 1.43
CA VAL A 213 11.05 3.46 0.46
C VAL A 213 10.30 2.31 -0.21
N VAL A 214 11.01 1.28 -0.67
CA VAL A 214 10.38 0.11 -1.30
C VAL A 214 9.44 -0.60 -0.31
N LEU A 215 9.89 -0.84 0.92
CA LEU A 215 9.07 -1.47 1.96
C LEU A 215 7.87 -0.61 2.37
N HIS A 216 8.01 0.72 2.37
CA HIS A 216 6.87 1.61 2.60
C HIS A 216 5.77 1.39 1.55
N TYR A 217 6.12 1.30 0.27
CA TYR A 217 5.12 1.03 -0.76
C TYR A 217 4.56 -0.40 -0.63
N LEU A 218 5.39 -1.40 -0.36
CA LEU A 218 4.94 -2.78 -0.16
C LEU A 218 4.03 -2.96 1.08
N LEU A 219 4.05 -2.03 2.04
CA LEU A 219 3.11 -2.05 3.17
C LEU A 219 1.67 -1.84 2.68
N TYR A 220 1.44 -0.92 1.72
CA TYR A 220 0.10 -0.49 1.30
C TYR A 220 -0.35 -1.04 -0.06
N TYR A 221 0.59 -1.46 -0.92
CA TYR A 221 0.32 -1.80 -2.33
C TYR A 221 0.69 -3.25 -2.65
N LYS A 222 0.71 -4.15 -1.67
CA LYS A 222 1.05 -5.56 -1.89
C LYS A 222 -0.18 -6.34 -2.37
N GLU A 223 -0.04 -7.02 -3.51
CA GLU A 223 -1.05 -7.93 -4.09
C GLU A 223 -2.44 -7.29 -4.21
N LEU A 224 -2.53 -6.03 -4.68
CA LEU A 224 -3.85 -5.38 -4.87
C LEU A 224 -4.68 -6.04 -5.98
N ASP A 225 -4.01 -6.64 -6.95
CA ASP A 225 -4.59 -7.46 -8.02
C ASP A 225 -5.28 -8.72 -7.49
N LEU A 226 -4.78 -9.30 -6.39
CA LEU A 226 -5.41 -10.42 -5.71
C LEU A 226 -6.78 -10.02 -5.14
N PHE A 227 -6.84 -8.90 -4.42
CA PHE A 227 -8.10 -8.40 -3.86
C PHE A 227 -9.07 -7.96 -4.96
N GLU A 228 -8.55 -7.36 -6.03
CA GLU A 228 -9.33 -7.03 -7.21
C GLU A 228 -9.93 -8.28 -7.87
N SER A 229 -9.14 -9.34 -8.02
CA SER A 229 -9.60 -10.61 -8.58
C SER A 229 -10.68 -11.27 -7.70
N LEU A 230 -10.50 -11.22 -6.38
CA LEU A 230 -11.51 -11.66 -5.43
C LEU A 230 -12.81 -10.87 -5.57
N TYR A 231 -12.73 -9.56 -5.73
CA TYR A 231 -13.88 -8.68 -5.93
C TYR A 231 -14.66 -8.99 -7.21
N GLN A 232 -13.97 -9.23 -8.32
CA GLN A 232 -14.62 -9.65 -9.57
C GLN A 232 -15.33 -11.00 -9.40
N LYS A 233 -14.68 -11.97 -8.75
CA LYS A 233 -15.26 -13.29 -8.47
C LYS A 233 -16.44 -13.26 -7.51
N GLN A 234 -16.50 -12.24 -6.64
CA GLN A 234 -17.62 -11.98 -5.75
C GLN A 234 -18.67 -11.05 -6.38
N GLU A 235 -18.77 -11.04 -7.72
CA GLU A 235 -19.77 -10.27 -8.48
C GLU A 235 -19.74 -8.77 -8.18
N LYS A 236 -18.55 -8.24 -7.84
CA LYS A 236 -18.33 -6.84 -7.46
C LYS A 236 -19.09 -6.42 -6.19
N ASP A 237 -19.36 -7.36 -5.29
CA ASP A 237 -19.94 -7.12 -3.97
C ASP A 237 -18.83 -6.98 -2.91
N LEU A 238 -18.64 -5.76 -2.40
CA LEU A 238 -17.61 -5.45 -1.41
C LEU A 238 -17.88 -6.13 -0.06
N MET A 239 -19.15 -6.31 0.31
CA MET A 239 -19.51 -6.95 1.58
C MET A 239 -19.15 -8.44 1.56
N ARG A 240 -19.38 -9.13 0.42
CA ARG A 240 -18.95 -10.52 0.23
C ARG A 240 -17.43 -10.67 0.30
N VAL A 241 -16.68 -9.72 -0.25
CA VAL A 241 -15.20 -9.70 -0.12
C VAL A 241 -14.78 -9.60 1.34
N VAL A 242 -15.35 -8.66 2.10
CA VAL A 242 -15.04 -8.46 3.52
C VAL A 242 -15.39 -9.69 4.36
N GLU A 243 -16.57 -10.28 4.13
CA GLU A 243 -17.00 -11.47 4.85
C GLU A 243 -16.10 -12.67 4.56
N LEU A 244 -15.75 -12.91 3.28
CA LEU A 244 -14.83 -13.97 2.91
C LEU A 244 -13.45 -13.75 3.53
N ALA A 245 -12.89 -12.54 3.40
CA ALA A 245 -11.59 -12.21 3.98
C ALA A 245 -11.58 -12.46 5.48
N ARG A 246 -12.60 -11.98 6.22
CA ARG A 246 -12.77 -12.24 7.65
C ARG A 246 -12.84 -13.74 7.97
N ASN A 247 -13.49 -14.55 7.14
CA ASN A 247 -13.66 -15.97 7.40
C ASN A 247 -12.39 -16.78 7.15
N VAL A 248 -11.70 -16.55 6.04
CA VAL A 248 -10.52 -17.35 5.65
C VAL A 248 -9.29 -17.00 6.48
N THR A 249 -9.23 -15.78 7.03
CA THR A 249 -8.11 -15.30 7.84
C THR A 249 -8.23 -15.57 9.34
N LYS A 250 -9.31 -16.24 9.79
CA LYS A 250 -9.46 -16.67 11.20
C LYS A 250 -8.40 -17.70 11.64
N LYS A 251 -7.84 -18.44 10.69
CA LYS A 251 -6.83 -19.47 10.97
C LYS A 251 -5.43 -18.84 11.00
N SER A 252 -4.55 -19.35 11.85
CA SER A 252 -3.14 -18.97 11.84
C SER A 252 -2.50 -19.34 10.50
N GLY A 253 -1.78 -18.41 9.89
CA GLY A 253 -1.13 -18.60 8.59
C GLY A 253 -0.88 -17.26 7.88
N ASP A 254 -0.36 -17.31 6.65
CA ASP A 254 -0.24 -16.12 5.80
C ASP A 254 -1.64 -15.75 5.26
N PRO A 255 -2.19 -14.58 5.63
CA PRO A 255 -3.51 -14.17 5.16
C PRO A 255 -3.57 -13.90 3.66
N PHE A 256 -2.45 -13.56 2.99
CA PHE A 256 -2.43 -13.49 1.52
C PHE A 256 -2.62 -14.87 0.89
N GLU A 257 -1.97 -15.91 1.41
CA GLU A 257 -2.17 -17.28 0.94
C GLU A 257 -3.62 -17.74 1.16
N ALA A 258 -4.21 -17.41 2.31
CA ALA A 258 -5.62 -17.75 2.59
C ALA A 258 -6.57 -17.13 1.54
N ILE A 259 -6.34 -15.88 1.13
CA ILE A 259 -7.10 -15.23 0.06
C ILE A 259 -6.80 -15.88 -1.30
N ARG A 260 -5.54 -16.16 -1.63
CA ARG A 260 -5.16 -16.85 -2.89
C ARG A 260 -5.84 -18.21 -3.02
N GLN A 261 -5.88 -18.98 -1.93
CA GLN A 261 -6.60 -20.25 -1.89
C GLN A 261 -8.10 -20.04 -2.12
N ALA A 262 -8.72 -19.11 -1.42
CA ALA A 262 -10.16 -18.83 -1.57
C ALA A 262 -10.52 -18.39 -2.99
N VAL A 263 -9.69 -17.56 -3.63
CA VAL A 263 -9.87 -17.13 -5.04
C VAL A 263 -9.83 -18.31 -6.00
N ARG A 264 -8.98 -19.32 -5.75
CA ARG A 264 -8.90 -20.55 -6.55
C ARG A 264 -10.11 -21.45 -6.36
N GLU A 265 -10.70 -21.46 -5.17
CA GLU A 265 -11.86 -22.28 -4.81
C GLU A 265 -13.20 -21.70 -5.30
N ILE A 266 -13.28 -20.40 -5.59
CA ILE A 266 -14.48 -19.79 -6.17
C ILE A 266 -14.64 -20.26 -7.63
N PRO A 267 -15.73 -20.97 -7.98
CA PRO A 267 -15.99 -21.43 -9.34
C PRO A 267 -15.96 -20.27 -10.34
N PRO A 268 -15.55 -20.50 -11.60
CA PRO A 268 -15.75 -19.49 -12.64
C PRO A 268 -17.24 -19.14 -12.73
N THR A 269 -17.55 -17.86 -12.77
CA THR A 269 -18.92 -17.40 -13.01
C THR A 269 -19.35 -17.81 -14.41
N THR A 270 -20.66 -18.01 -14.62
CA THR A 270 -21.23 -18.41 -15.92
C THR A 270 -20.88 -17.47 -17.08
N ALA A 271 -20.47 -16.22 -16.79
CA ALA A 271 -19.96 -15.27 -17.76
C ALA A 271 -18.64 -15.70 -18.43
N ASP A 272 -17.78 -16.47 -17.76
CA ASP A 272 -16.49 -16.95 -18.30
C ASP A 272 -16.64 -18.18 -19.21
N THR A 273 -17.81 -18.84 -19.20
CA THR A 273 -18.07 -20.06 -19.99
C THR A 273 -18.65 -19.81 -21.38
N LEU A 274 -19.04 -18.57 -21.69
CA LEU A 274 -19.44 -18.17 -23.04
C LEU A 274 -18.20 -17.71 -23.81
N GLY A 275 -17.39 -18.67 -24.25
CA GLY A 275 -16.40 -18.45 -25.30
C GLY A 275 -17.06 -17.90 -26.57
N PRO A 276 -16.30 -17.27 -27.48
CA PRO A 276 -16.86 -16.62 -28.65
C PRO A 276 -17.69 -17.63 -29.45
N ALA A 277 -18.99 -17.40 -29.52
CA ALA A 277 -19.86 -18.17 -30.39
C ALA A 277 -19.30 -18.06 -31.82
N GLY A 278 -18.81 -19.18 -32.33
CA GLY A 278 -18.27 -19.28 -33.68
C GLY A 278 -19.31 -18.77 -34.68
N GLN A 279 -18.90 -17.80 -35.48
CA GLN A 279 -19.62 -17.44 -36.69
C GLN A 279 -19.33 -18.54 -37.71
N SER A 280 -20.32 -19.40 -37.94
CA SER A 280 -20.45 -20.23 -39.15
C SER A 280 -21.42 -19.57 -40.10
#